data_AF-A0A4R7JT40-F1
#
_entry.id   AF-A0A4R7JT40-F1
#
_cell.length_a   1.000
_cell.length_b   1.000
_cell.length_c   1.000
_cell.angle_alpha   90.00
_cell.angle_beta   90.00
_cell.angle_gamma   90.00
#
_symmetry.space_group_name_H-M   'P 1'
#
loop_
_entity.id
_entity.type
_entity.pdbx_description
1 polymer ?
#
loop_
_entity_poly.entity_id
_entity_poly.type
_entity_poly.pdbx_seq_one_letter_code
_entity_poly.pdbx_strand_id
1 'polypeptide(L)'
;MQSIRSLAKNSILLGALAIAAGSANANLIQNGSFENPDVDTGSWAYFSSSDVPGWDGSNIEVWDSYNGVNAFDGVQFAELNAHPDTNNAFEIYQDINTQIGQWYDISFAYRARNNDSEEFQFLAGNSNWNLNDHATTGWSLFSGAFQASSATSQIRFLSVTPETGTMGNFLDDVRVTAKVPEPGTLALLGLGLAGLGMARRRR
;
A
#
# COMPACT_ATOMS: atom_id res chain seq x y z
N MET A 1 31.68 -2.49 -73.14
CA MET A 1 32.31 -2.81 -71.84
C MET A 1 31.69 -1.88 -70.80
N GLN A 2 31.14 -2.47 -69.72
CA GLN A 2 30.74 -1.89 -68.42
C GLN A 2 29.59 -0.84 -68.41
N SER A 3 28.61 -0.85 -67.49
CA SER A 3 28.20 -1.80 -66.45
C SER A 3 26.80 -1.44 -65.89
N ILE A 4 25.89 -2.42 -65.89
CA ILE A 4 24.99 -2.90 -64.83
C ILE A 4 24.51 -1.91 -63.72
N ARG A 5 23.19 -1.65 -63.75
CA ARG A 5 22.14 -1.67 -62.70
C ARG A 5 22.48 -1.54 -61.19
N SER A 6 21.63 -0.76 -60.52
CA SER A 6 20.83 -1.08 -59.31
C SER A 6 21.32 -0.68 -57.90
N LEU A 7 20.50 0.21 -57.30
CA LEU A 7 20.02 0.35 -55.91
C LEU A 7 20.92 -0.07 -54.73
N ALA A 8 21.14 0.88 -53.83
CA ALA A 8 20.88 0.68 -52.40
C ALA A 8 20.48 2.01 -51.74
N LYS A 9 19.19 2.15 -51.40
CA LYS A 9 18.66 3.22 -50.54
C LYS A 9 19.08 2.90 -49.11
N ASN A 10 20.11 3.58 -48.60
CA ASN A 10 20.49 3.48 -47.18
C ASN A 10 19.38 4.07 -46.31
N SER A 11 18.52 3.16 -45.82
CA SER A 11 17.47 3.47 -44.85
C SER A 11 18.11 3.42 -43.47
N ILE A 12 18.42 4.59 -42.91
CA ILE A 12 18.82 4.72 -41.51
C ILE A 12 17.58 4.41 -40.66
N LEU A 13 17.52 3.20 -40.08
CA LEU A 13 16.62 2.90 -38.97
C LEU A 13 17.24 3.49 -37.69
N LEU A 14 16.79 4.68 -37.29
CA LEU A 14 16.96 5.14 -35.91
C LEU A 14 15.92 4.39 -35.04
N GLY A 15 16.39 3.41 -34.27
CA GLY A 15 15.58 2.77 -33.24
C GLY A 15 15.39 3.72 -32.06
N ALA A 16 14.17 4.25 -31.89
CA ALA A 16 13.81 5.00 -30.70
C ALA A 16 13.56 4.03 -29.55
N LEU A 17 14.53 3.90 -28.63
CA LEU A 17 14.37 3.18 -27.38
C LEU A 17 13.56 4.07 -26.42
N ALA A 18 12.23 3.95 -26.46
CA ALA A 18 11.37 4.62 -25.49
C ALA A 18 11.46 3.87 -24.15
N ILE A 19 12.27 4.38 -23.23
CA ILE A 19 12.27 3.93 -21.83
C ILE A 19 10.96 4.43 -21.22
N ALA A 20 9.99 3.53 -21.04
CA ALA A 20 8.80 3.83 -20.26
C ALA A 20 9.23 3.96 -18.79
N ALA A 21 9.40 5.20 -18.31
CA ALA A 21 9.50 5.44 -16.88
C ALA A 21 8.12 5.16 -16.27
N GLY A 22 7.97 4.01 -15.60
CA GLY A 22 6.82 3.78 -14.73
C GLY A 22 6.85 4.83 -13.61
N SER A 23 5.73 5.48 -13.34
CA SER A 23 5.61 6.36 -12.18
C SER A 23 5.77 5.49 -10.93
N ALA A 24 6.87 5.62 -10.20
CA ALA A 24 7.00 5.03 -8.88
C ALA A 24 6.14 5.88 -7.94
N ASN A 25 5.01 5.35 -7.49
CA ASN A 25 4.22 6.00 -6.45
C ASN A 25 4.79 5.62 -5.09
N ALA A 26 5.34 6.59 -4.36
CA ALA A 26 5.77 6.37 -3.00
C ALA A 26 4.57 6.08 -2.10
N ASN A 27 4.77 5.19 -1.12
CA ASN A 27 3.79 5.00 -0.05
C ASN A 27 3.63 6.34 0.71
N LEU A 28 2.39 6.78 0.88
CA LEU A 28 2.05 8.00 1.63
C LEU A 28 2.00 7.75 3.14
N ILE A 29 1.93 6.49 3.56
CA ILE A 29 1.99 6.08 4.97
C ILE A 29 3.45 6.07 5.41
N GLN A 30 3.74 6.76 6.50
CA GLN A 30 5.04 6.68 7.15
C GLN A 30 5.06 5.44 8.05
N ASN A 31 6.14 4.65 8.04
CA ASN A 31 6.27 3.50 8.94
C ASN A 31 5.06 2.53 8.87
N GLY A 32 4.59 2.25 7.65
CA GLY A 32 3.41 1.42 7.42
C GLY A 32 3.59 -0.06 7.80
N SER A 33 4.84 -0.52 7.92
CA SER A 33 5.21 -1.84 8.41
C SER A 33 5.75 -1.83 9.86
N PHE A 34 5.65 -0.70 10.57
CA PHE A 34 5.96 -0.64 12.00
C PHE A 34 7.39 -1.03 12.41
N GLU A 35 8.34 -0.91 11.49
CA GLU A 35 9.78 -1.20 11.69
C GLU A 35 10.51 -0.20 12.60
N ASN A 36 9.81 0.82 13.09
CA ASN A 36 10.34 1.74 14.08
C ASN A 36 9.25 2.10 15.10
N PRO A 37 9.52 2.10 16.41
CA PRO A 37 10.78 1.73 17.05
C PRO A 37 11.16 0.26 16.85
N ASP A 38 12.45 -0.02 16.96
CA ASP A 38 12.98 -1.38 16.84
C ASP A 38 12.76 -2.16 18.14
N VAL A 39 12.22 -3.37 18.02
CA VAL A 39 11.97 -4.34 19.09
C VAL A 39 12.88 -5.54 18.87
N ASP A 40 13.49 -6.03 19.96
CA ASP A 40 14.36 -7.20 19.89
C ASP A 40 13.63 -8.44 19.32
N THR A 41 14.28 -9.15 18.42
CA THR A 41 13.75 -10.37 17.81
C THR A 41 13.33 -11.42 18.84
N GLY A 42 12.13 -11.96 18.66
CA GLY A 42 11.49 -12.90 19.57
C GLY A 42 10.83 -12.25 20.77
N SER A 43 10.54 -10.94 20.70
CA SER A 43 9.92 -10.15 21.76
C SER A 43 8.81 -9.23 21.22
N TRP A 44 8.15 -8.54 22.14
CA TRP A 44 7.21 -7.47 21.87
C TRP A 44 7.46 -6.30 22.83
N ALA A 45 7.02 -5.12 22.45
CA ALA A 45 6.97 -3.94 23.31
C ALA A 45 5.78 -3.06 22.94
N TYR A 46 5.25 -2.31 23.91
CA TYR A 46 4.22 -1.31 23.65
C TYR A 46 4.80 0.10 23.73
N PHE A 47 4.23 0.99 22.92
CA PHE A 47 4.69 2.36 22.77
C PHE A 47 3.48 3.30 22.80
N SER A 48 3.69 4.52 23.30
CA SER A 48 2.73 5.58 22.98
C SER A 48 2.70 5.77 21.47
N SER A 49 1.55 6.11 20.89
CA SER A 49 1.47 6.37 19.44
C SER A 49 2.49 7.42 19.00
N SER A 50 2.74 8.45 19.82
CA SER A 50 3.74 9.48 19.51
C SER A 50 5.18 8.97 19.40
N ASP A 51 5.47 7.77 19.92
CA ASP A 51 6.79 7.13 19.82
C ASP A 51 6.90 6.21 18.59
N VAL A 52 5.78 5.94 17.89
CA VAL A 52 5.74 5.15 16.65
C VAL A 52 5.61 6.12 15.47
N PRO A 53 6.69 6.40 14.70
CA PRO A 53 6.68 7.49 13.74
C PRO A 53 5.55 7.41 12.73
N GLY A 54 4.85 8.53 12.54
CA GLY A 54 3.74 8.65 11.59
C GLY A 54 2.37 8.32 12.19
N TRP A 55 2.31 7.59 13.30
CA TRP A 55 1.06 7.13 13.89
C TRP A 55 0.62 7.99 15.09
N ASP A 56 -0.68 8.18 15.22
CA ASP A 56 -1.35 8.85 16.33
C ASP A 56 -2.49 7.97 16.87
N GLY A 57 -3.04 8.35 18.03
CA GLY A 57 -4.18 7.68 18.67
C GLY A 57 -3.80 6.92 19.93
N SER A 58 -4.35 5.72 20.07
CA SER A 58 -4.06 4.79 21.18
C SER A 58 -2.63 4.28 21.10
N ASN A 59 -2.15 3.69 22.18
CA ASN A 59 -0.85 3.00 22.17
C ASN A 59 -0.84 1.81 21.23
N ILE A 60 0.36 1.50 20.74
CA ILE A 60 0.64 0.48 19.73
C ILE A 60 1.59 -0.54 20.34
N GLU A 61 1.28 -1.82 20.20
CA GLU A 61 2.17 -2.92 20.55
C GLU A 61 2.85 -3.39 19.26
N VAL A 62 4.17 -3.55 19.30
CA VAL A 62 4.99 -3.97 18.14
C VAL A 62 5.65 -5.30 18.48
N TRP A 63 5.55 -6.26 17.58
CA TRP A 63 6.08 -7.61 17.71
C TRP A 63 7.18 -7.85 16.69
N ASP A 64 8.30 -8.42 17.11
CA ASP A 64 9.30 -9.03 16.21
C ASP A 64 9.32 -10.54 16.44
N SER A 65 8.86 -11.31 15.46
CA SER A 65 8.99 -12.77 15.42
C SER A 65 8.52 -13.50 16.69
N TYR A 66 7.59 -12.88 17.44
CA TYR A 66 7.15 -13.34 18.75
C TYR A 66 6.00 -14.36 18.64
N ASN A 67 5.95 -15.33 19.55
CA ASN A 67 4.99 -16.44 19.56
C ASN A 67 4.84 -17.19 18.21
N GLY A 68 5.93 -17.25 17.42
CA GLY A 68 5.94 -17.94 16.13
C GLY A 68 5.17 -17.21 15.03
N VAL A 69 4.90 -15.91 15.20
CA VAL A 69 4.31 -15.05 14.17
C VAL A 69 5.41 -14.23 13.53
N ASN A 70 5.60 -14.40 12.22
CA ASN A 70 6.50 -13.57 11.42
C ASN A 70 5.72 -12.43 10.78
N ALA A 71 6.36 -11.28 10.60
CA ALA A 71 5.84 -10.13 9.88
C ALA A 71 5.51 -10.47 8.42
N PHE A 72 4.60 -9.70 7.83
CA PHE A 72 4.26 -9.78 6.41
C PHE A 72 5.28 -9.00 5.56
N ASP A 73 5.65 -7.80 5.98
CA ASP A 73 6.71 -6.97 5.42
C ASP A 73 7.75 -6.67 6.50
N GLY A 74 9.03 -6.58 6.14
CA GLY A 74 10.09 -6.33 7.12
C GLY A 74 10.27 -7.46 8.16
N VAL A 75 10.43 -7.10 9.42
CA VAL A 75 10.65 -8.03 10.55
C VAL A 75 9.68 -7.80 11.71
N GLN A 76 8.93 -6.69 11.71
CA GLN A 76 8.03 -6.29 12.77
C GLN A 76 6.60 -6.02 12.27
N PHE A 77 5.64 -6.02 13.18
CA PHE A 77 4.26 -5.67 12.87
C PHE A 77 3.56 -5.11 14.12
N ALA A 78 2.46 -4.40 13.92
CA ALA A 78 1.68 -3.83 15.02
C ALA A 78 0.52 -4.72 15.47
N GLU A 79 0.12 -4.51 16.72
CA GLU A 79 -1.14 -4.97 17.31
C GLU A 79 -1.98 -3.76 17.75
N LEU A 80 -3.26 -3.77 17.36
CA LEU A 80 -4.18 -2.64 17.61
C LEU A 80 -4.61 -2.51 19.08
N ASN A 81 -4.83 -3.61 19.80
CA ASN A 81 -5.30 -3.60 21.20
C ASN A 81 -4.14 -3.81 22.18
N ALA A 82 -3.19 -2.89 22.14
CA ALA A 82 -1.85 -3.01 22.70
C ALA A 82 -1.73 -3.12 24.23
N HIS A 83 -2.77 -2.80 25.01
CA HIS A 83 -2.62 -2.62 26.46
C HIS A 83 -3.96 -2.63 27.21
N PRO A 84 -3.99 -2.95 28.51
CA PRO A 84 -5.23 -2.84 29.27
C PRO A 84 -5.65 -1.36 29.51
N ASP A 85 -6.86 -1.16 30.02
CA ASP A 85 -7.30 0.06 30.72
C ASP A 85 -7.68 1.32 29.90
N THR A 86 -8.07 1.21 28.62
CA THR A 86 -8.70 2.35 27.93
C THR A 86 -10.20 2.49 28.22
N ASN A 87 -10.90 1.39 28.55
CA ASN A 87 -12.38 1.28 28.59
C ASN A 87 -13.08 1.83 27.33
N ASN A 88 -12.36 2.01 26.23
CA ASN A 88 -12.82 2.56 24.96
C ASN A 88 -12.16 1.80 23.81
N ALA A 89 -12.80 1.81 22.65
CA ALA A 89 -12.23 1.29 21.42
C ALA A 89 -10.81 1.84 21.19
N PHE A 90 -9.88 0.94 20.88
CA PHE A 90 -8.55 1.31 20.42
C PHE A 90 -8.63 1.85 18.99
N GLU A 91 -7.89 2.93 18.76
CA GLU A 91 -7.75 3.48 17.42
C GLU A 91 -6.34 3.94 17.16
N ILE A 92 -5.85 3.69 15.94
CA ILE A 92 -4.59 4.24 15.45
C ILE A 92 -4.82 4.85 14.08
N TYR A 93 -4.16 5.95 13.77
CA TYR A 93 -4.35 6.63 12.51
C TYR A 93 -3.13 7.42 12.03
N GLN A 94 -3.11 7.71 10.72
CA GLN A 94 -2.28 8.75 10.13
C GLN A 94 -3.13 9.71 9.30
N ASP A 95 -2.81 10.99 9.37
CA ASP A 95 -3.31 11.98 8.42
C ASP A 95 -2.31 12.11 7.25
N ILE A 96 -2.77 11.78 6.04
CA ILE A 96 -1.96 11.89 4.83
C ILE A 96 -2.40 13.06 3.96
N ASN A 97 -1.44 13.70 3.29
CA ASN A 97 -1.74 14.73 2.31
C ASN A 97 -2.36 14.11 1.06
N THR A 98 -3.51 14.62 0.65
CA THR A 98 -4.26 14.15 -0.51
C THR A 98 -4.73 15.29 -1.40
N GLN A 99 -5.24 14.96 -2.58
CA GLN A 99 -5.78 15.93 -3.54
C GLN A 99 -7.27 15.67 -3.73
N ILE A 100 -8.09 16.71 -3.59
CA ILE A 100 -9.54 16.61 -3.75
C ILE A 100 -9.88 16.04 -5.13
N GLY A 101 -10.68 14.98 -5.17
CA GLY A 101 -11.11 14.29 -6.39
C GLY A 101 -10.13 13.24 -6.91
N GLN A 102 -8.90 13.15 -6.36
CA GLN A 102 -7.92 12.13 -6.71
C GLN A 102 -8.27 10.80 -6.06
N TRP A 103 -8.10 9.71 -6.81
CA TRP A 103 -8.22 8.34 -6.29
C TRP A 103 -6.90 7.87 -5.71
N TYR A 104 -7.00 7.10 -4.63
CA TYR A 104 -5.88 6.47 -3.94
C TYR A 104 -6.18 4.99 -3.78
N ASP A 105 -5.21 4.15 -4.11
CA ASP A 105 -5.27 2.72 -3.83
C ASP A 105 -4.70 2.50 -2.42
N ILE A 106 -5.35 1.62 -1.64
CA ILE A 106 -5.00 1.27 -0.27
C ILE A 106 -4.85 -0.24 -0.15
N SER A 107 -3.84 -0.69 0.59
CA SER A 107 -3.70 -2.08 1.02
C SER A 107 -3.06 -2.18 2.41
N PHE A 108 -3.30 -3.29 3.09
CA PHE A 108 -2.57 -3.69 4.29
C PHE A 108 -2.73 -5.20 4.52
N ALA A 109 -1.79 -5.78 5.24
CA ALA A 109 -1.88 -7.12 5.79
C ALA A 109 -2.55 -7.07 7.16
N TYR A 110 -3.40 -8.06 7.42
CA TYR A 110 -4.11 -8.15 8.69
C TYR A 110 -4.33 -9.60 9.12
N ARG A 111 -4.42 -9.84 10.42
CA ARG A 111 -4.56 -11.17 11.00
C ARG A 111 -5.22 -11.11 12.37
N ALA A 112 -5.98 -12.14 12.74
CA ALA A 112 -6.45 -12.30 14.12
C ALA A 112 -5.32 -12.84 15.00
N ARG A 113 -5.20 -12.33 16.22
CA ARG A 113 -4.21 -12.82 17.19
C ARG A 113 -4.62 -14.17 17.77
N ASN A 114 -5.84 -14.28 18.28
CA ASN A 114 -6.31 -15.44 19.05
C ASN A 114 -7.55 -16.12 18.45
N ASN A 115 -8.48 -15.35 17.89
CA ASN A 115 -9.78 -15.86 17.45
C ASN A 115 -10.20 -15.29 16.09
N ASP A 116 -10.75 -16.13 15.21
CA ASP A 116 -11.24 -15.72 13.89
C ASP A 116 -12.46 -14.79 13.92
N SER A 117 -13.11 -14.67 15.08
CA SER A 117 -14.19 -13.72 15.37
C SER A 117 -13.68 -12.33 15.75
N GLU A 118 -12.37 -12.07 15.72
CA GLU A 118 -11.84 -10.71 15.91
C GLU A 118 -12.25 -9.79 14.74
N GLU A 119 -12.47 -8.51 15.02
CA GLU A 119 -13.00 -7.55 14.06
C GLU A 119 -12.42 -6.15 14.30
N PHE A 120 -12.21 -5.41 13.20
CA PHE A 120 -11.93 -3.98 13.25
C PHE A 120 -12.60 -3.23 12.09
N GLN A 121 -12.79 -1.94 12.26
CA GLN A 121 -13.17 -1.04 11.16
C GLN A 121 -11.93 -0.37 10.58
N PHE A 122 -11.89 -0.29 9.27
CA PHE A 122 -10.90 0.49 8.55
C PHE A 122 -11.58 1.69 7.88
N LEU A 123 -11.03 2.88 8.07
CA LEU A 123 -11.54 4.12 7.50
C LEU A 123 -10.45 4.80 6.67
N ALA A 124 -10.81 5.26 5.48
CA ALA A 124 -9.94 6.06 4.62
C ALA A 124 -10.70 7.24 4.02
N GLY A 125 -10.45 8.44 4.53
CA GLY A 125 -11.27 9.61 4.21
C GLY A 125 -12.74 9.37 4.60
N ASN A 126 -13.64 9.36 3.63
CA ASN A 126 -15.08 9.11 3.85
C ASN A 126 -15.49 7.64 3.63
N SER A 127 -14.55 6.76 3.25
CA SER A 127 -14.82 5.34 3.06
C SER A 127 -14.64 4.59 4.38
N ASN A 128 -15.49 3.58 4.62
CA ASN A 128 -15.44 2.72 5.79
C ASN A 128 -15.67 1.26 5.38
N TRP A 129 -14.89 0.36 5.97
CA TRP A 129 -14.98 -1.09 5.78
C TRP A 129 -14.97 -1.78 7.14
N ASN A 130 -15.86 -2.76 7.32
CA ASN A 130 -15.80 -3.67 8.46
C ASN A 130 -15.05 -4.91 8.03
N LEU A 131 -13.95 -5.23 8.73
CA LEU A 131 -13.18 -6.45 8.51
C LEU A 131 -13.53 -7.42 9.63
N ASN A 132 -14.10 -8.55 9.27
CA ASN A 132 -14.58 -9.59 10.17
C ASN A 132 -14.35 -11.02 9.64
N ASP A 133 -13.36 -11.17 8.75
CA ASP A 133 -13.01 -12.40 8.06
C ASP A 133 -11.58 -12.86 8.42
N HIS A 134 -11.19 -12.63 9.67
CA HIS A 134 -9.82 -12.84 10.12
C HIS A 134 -9.48 -14.32 10.26
N ALA A 135 -8.25 -14.67 9.90
CA ALA A 135 -7.66 -15.97 10.23
C ALA A 135 -6.65 -15.80 11.36
N THR A 136 -6.53 -16.82 12.21
CA THR A 136 -5.47 -16.90 13.24
C THR A 136 -4.19 -17.52 12.69
N THR A 137 -4.20 -18.04 11.46
CA THR A 137 -3.05 -18.64 10.79
C THR A 137 -2.77 -17.95 9.46
N GLY A 138 -1.60 -17.31 9.38
CA GLY A 138 -1.21 -16.53 8.20
C GLY A 138 -1.88 -15.16 8.12
N TRP A 139 -1.43 -14.37 7.16
CA TRP A 139 -1.89 -13.00 6.92
C TRP A 139 -2.97 -12.99 5.83
N SER A 140 -4.04 -12.25 6.09
CA SER A 140 -5.00 -11.81 5.07
C SER A 140 -4.55 -10.48 4.47
N LEU A 141 -5.03 -10.18 3.27
CA LEU A 141 -4.71 -8.93 2.56
C LEU A 141 -5.98 -8.16 2.25
N PHE A 142 -6.03 -6.92 2.72
CA PHE A 142 -7.04 -5.97 2.30
C PHE A 142 -6.52 -5.20 1.08
N SER A 143 -7.41 -4.97 0.11
CA SER A 143 -7.16 -4.04 -0.98
C SER A 143 -8.43 -3.28 -1.30
N GLY A 144 -8.30 -1.96 -1.39
CA GLY A 144 -9.41 -1.06 -1.70
C GLY A 144 -8.92 0.20 -2.39
N ALA A 145 -9.84 1.11 -2.62
CA ALA A 145 -9.52 2.45 -3.10
C ALA A 145 -10.51 3.47 -2.51
N PHE A 146 -10.06 4.70 -2.34
CA PHE A 146 -10.91 5.81 -1.92
C PHE A 146 -10.63 7.05 -2.77
N GLN A 147 -11.64 7.90 -2.92
CA GLN A 147 -11.47 9.22 -3.53
C GLN A 147 -11.37 10.26 -2.42
N ALA A 148 -10.31 11.07 -2.43
CA ALA A 148 -10.13 12.09 -1.43
C ALA A 148 -11.13 13.24 -1.62
N SER A 149 -11.78 13.66 -0.53
CA SER A 149 -12.72 14.79 -0.51
C SER A 149 -12.13 16.08 0.07
N SER A 150 -10.90 16.02 0.57
CA SER A 150 -10.18 17.10 1.26
C SER A 150 -8.69 17.06 0.87
N ALA A 151 -7.93 18.09 1.25
CA ALA A 151 -6.48 18.14 1.05
C ALA A 151 -5.70 17.22 2.03
N THR A 152 -6.39 16.71 3.04
CA THR A 152 -5.87 15.76 4.01
C THR A 152 -6.90 14.66 4.18
N SER A 153 -6.48 13.39 4.13
CA SER A 153 -7.35 12.25 4.41
C SER A 153 -6.77 11.45 5.55
N GLN A 154 -7.64 11.05 6.46
CA GLN A 154 -7.24 10.21 7.57
C GLN A 154 -7.36 8.73 7.19
N ILE A 155 -6.36 7.96 7.57
CA ILE A 155 -6.28 6.51 7.45
C ILE A 155 -6.32 5.95 8.87
N ARG A 156 -7.42 5.31 9.25
CA ARG A 156 -7.71 4.94 10.64
C ARG A 156 -8.11 3.47 10.75
N PHE A 157 -7.59 2.81 11.79
CA PHE A 157 -8.02 1.50 12.24
C PHE A 157 -8.70 1.66 13.59
N LEU A 158 -9.86 1.02 13.78
CA LEU A 158 -10.67 1.12 14.98
C LEU A 158 -11.09 -0.28 15.43
N SER A 159 -10.75 -0.67 16.66
CA SER A 159 -11.07 -1.99 17.20
C SER A 159 -12.57 -2.18 17.36
N VAL A 160 -13.08 -3.37 17.04
CA VAL A 160 -14.50 -3.73 17.24
C VAL A 160 -14.62 -4.96 18.13
N THR A 161 -13.92 -6.04 17.79
CA THR A 161 -13.95 -7.28 18.56
C THR A 161 -12.53 -7.82 18.78
N PRO A 162 -12.05 -7.87 20.03
CA PRO A 162 -12.63 -7.20 21.18
C PRO A 162 -12.47 -5.67 21.05
N GLU A 163 -13.48 -4.92 21.51
CA GLU A 163 -13.43 -3.45 21.53
C GLU A 163 -12.39 -2.93 22.54
N THR A 164 -12.15 -3.68 23.61
CA THR A 164 -11.20 -3.33 24.68
C THR A 164 -10.42 -4.57 25.11
N GLY A 165 -9.24 -4.38 25.70
CA GLY A 165 -8.41 -5.47 26.22
C GLY A 165 -7.00 -5.44 25.63
N THR A 166 -6.24 -6.49 25.90
CA THR A 166 -4.80 -6.59 25.59
C THR A 166 -4.51 -7.52 24.42
N MET A 167 -5.53 -7.81 23.61
CA MET A 167 -5.50 -8.84 22.57
C MET A 167 -6.32 -8.35 21.39
N GLY A 168 -5.65 -7.93 20.33
CA GLY A 168 -6.25 -7.33 19.15
C GLY A 168 -5.62 -7.83 17.87
N ASN A 169 -6.18 -7.35 16.77
CA ASN A 169 -5.75 -7.73 15.44
C ASN A 169 -4.32 -7.25 15.17
N PHE A 170 -3.58 -8.08 14.44
CA PHE A 170 -2.29 -7.72 13.89
C PHE A 170 -2.46 -6.96 12.58
N LEU A 171 -1.63 -5.95 12.38
CA LEU A 171 -1.60 -5.07 11.23
C LEU A 171 -0.17 -4.91 10.73
N ASP A 172 0.01 -4.96 9.42
CA ASP A 172 1.30 -4.78 8.78
C ASP A 172 1.13 -4.26 7.34
N ASP A 173 2.21 -3.76 6.76
CA ASP A 173 2.32 -3.32 5.37
C ASP A 173 1.23 -2.34 4.90
N VAL A 174 0.93 -1.34 5.73
CA VAL A 174 -0.09 -0.32 5.40
C VAL A 174 0.44 0.59 4.30
N ARG A 175 -0.23 0.55 3.15
CA ARG A 175 0.18 1.26 1.93
C ARG A 175 -0.94 2.09 1.34
N VAL A 176 -0.72 3.39 1.18
CA VAL A 176 -1.56 4.28 0.37
C VAL A 176 -0.75 4.86 -0.76
N THR A 177 -1.25 4.74 -1.98
CA THR A 177 -0.60 5.31 -3.16
C THR A 177 -1.58 6.08 -4.03
N ALA A 178 -1.14 7.19 -4.61
CA ALA A 178 -1.96 7.94 -5.55
C ALA A 178 -2.18 7.12 -6.82
N LYS A 179 -3.43 6.98 -7.25
CA LYS A 179 -3.78 6.29 -8.48
C LYS A 179 -3.45 7.17 -9.68
N VAL A 180 -2.30 6.92 -10.29
CA VAL A 180 -1.87 7.68 -11.46
C VAL A 180 -2.61 7.16 -12.70
N PRO A 181 -3.29 8.03 -13.48
CA PRO A 181 -3.84 7.63 -14.77
C PRO A 181 -2.75 6.97 -15.63
N GLU A 182 -3.08 5.89 -16.33
CA GLU A 182 -2.13 5.22 -17.22
C GLU A 182 -1.39 6.27 -18.06
N PRO A 183 -0.04 6.30 -18.04
CA PRO A 183 0.66 7.39 -18.67
C PRO A 183 0.32 7.39 -20.16
N GLY A 184 0.03 8.56 -20.71
CA GLY A 184 -0.32 8.74 -22.12
C GLY A 184 0.73 8.21 -23.10
N THR A 185 1.92 7.82 -22.61
CA THR A 185 2.91 7.03 -23.33
C THR A 185 2.36 5.71 -23.87
N LEU A 186 1.39 5.04 -23.23
CA LEU A 186 0.75 3.85 -23.82
C LEU A 186 -0.10 4.22 -25.05
N ALA A 187 -0.85 5.31 -24.96
CA ALA A 187 -1.59 5.84 -26.11
C ALA A 187 -0.63 6.28 -27.23
N LEU A 188 0.45 6.99 -26.90
CA LEU A 188 1.47 7.41 -27.87
C LEU A 188 2.25 6.23 -28.47
N LEU A 189 2.56 5.20 -27.69
CA LEU A 189 3.16 3.95 -28.18
C LEU A 189 2.20 3.24 -29.14
N GLY A 190 0.92 3.12 -28.77
CA GLY A 190 -0.12 2.56 -29.63
C GLY A 190 -0.25 3.32 -30.96
N LEU A 191 -0.28 4.66 -30.90
CA LEU A 191 -0.30 5.53 -32.08
C LEU A 191 0.98 5.38 -32.92
N GLY A 192 2.15 5.29 -32.28
CA GLY A 192 3.43 5.08 -32.95
C GLY A 192 3.49 3.75 -33.70
N LEU A 193 3.06 2.65 -33.05
CA LEU A 193 2.98 1.32 -33.66
C LEU A 193 1.98 1.28 -34.82
N ALA A 194 0.81 1.90 -34.66
CA ALA A 194 -0.18 2.02 -35.73
C ALA A 194 0.37 2.81 -36.94
N GLY A 195 1.09 3.92 -36.68
CA GLY A 195 1.78 4.71 -37.70
C GLY A 195 2.83 3.90 -38.47
N LEU A 196 3.67 3.14 -37.76
CA LEU A 196 4.66 2.24 -38.37
C LEU A 196 4.00 1.13 -39.21
N GLY A 197 2.91 0.55 -38.72
CA GLY A 197 2.14 -0.46 -39.45
C GLY A 197 1.55 0.08 -40.76
N MET A 198 0.98 1.29 -40.74
CA MET A 198 0.47 1.95 -41.94
C MET A 198 1.58 2.33 -42.93
N ALA A 199 2.72 2.80 -42.43
CA ALA A 199 3.88 3.14 -43.28
C ALA A 199 4.45 1.89 -43.99
N ARG A 200 4.45 0.72 -43.33
CA ARG A 200 4.89 -0.55 -43.93
C ARG A 200 3.97 -1.04 -45.05
N ARG A 201 2.66 -0.79 -44.97
CA ARG A 201 1.69 -1.19 -46.00
C ARG A 201 1.72 -0.34 -47.27
N ARG A 202 2.32 0.86 -47.20
CA ARG A 202 2.43 1.80 -48.33
C ARG A 202 3.74 1.66 -49.12
N ARG A 203 4.63 0.74 -48.71
CA ARG A 203 5.82 0.34 -49.45
C ARG A 203 5.58 -1.02 -50.07
#